data_AF-A0A1J3HGV6-F1
#
_entry.id   AF-A0A1J3HGV6-F1
#
_cell.length_a   1.000
_cell.length_b   1.000
_cell.length_c   1.000
_cell.angle_alpha   90.00
_cell.angle_beta   90.00
_cell.angle_gamma   90.00
#
_symmetry.space_group_name_H-M   'P 1'
#
loop_
_entity.id
_entity.type
_entity.pdbx_description
1 polymer ?
#
loop_
_entity_poly.entity_id
_entity_poly.type
_entity_poly.pdbx_seq_one_letter_code
_entity_poly.pdbx_strand_id
1 'polypeptide(L)' 'MLKEIPTIPDLQDNLRLGHCNKRDMARVLFSCSDREGLMSEVAASMRAANAKAVRAEIMTVGGRTKCALFVQGVNGK' A
#
# COMPACT_ATOMS: atom_id res chain seq x y z
N MET A 1 -9.36 13.99 8.69
CA MET A 1 -10.16 13.64 7.51
C MET A 1 -9.28 12.85 6.55
N LEU A 2 -9.50 11.53 6.45
CA LEU A 2 -8.82 10.72 5.44
C LEU A 2 -9.41 11.15 4.09
N LYS A 3 -8.67 11.95 3.31
CA LYS A 3 -9.05 12.25 1.93
C LYS A 3 -9.32 10.91 1.24
N GLU A 4 -10.44 10.80 0.54
CA GLU A 4 -10.74 9.63 -0.30
C GLU A 4 -9.49 9.27 -1.09
N ILE A 5 -9.04 8.04 -0.96
CA ILE A 5 -7.89 7.57 -1.70
C ILE A 5 -8.45 7.16 -3.06
N PRO A 6 -8.08 7.82 -4.16
CA PRO A 6 -8.57 7.42 -5.48
C PRO A 6 -8.15 5.97 -5.72
N THR A 7 -9.15 5.08 -5.77
CA THR A 7 -8.95 3.63 -5.83
C THR A 7 -8.81 3.12 -7.26
N ILE A 8 -9.12 3.93 -8.28
CA ILE A 8 -8.95 3.53 -9.68
C ILE A 8 -7.47 3.33 -10.00
N PRO A 9 -7.06 2.14 -10.50
CA PRO A 9 -5.70 1.87 -10.96
C PRO A 9 -5.21 2.85 -12.02
N ASP A 10 -3.96 3.26 -11.91
CA ASP A 10 -3.31 4.09 -12.91
C ASP A 10 -2.81 3.19 -14.04
N LEU A 11 -2.78 3.70 -15.28
CA LEU A 11 -2.30 2.93 -16.45
C LEU A 11 -0.81 2.57 -16.37
N GLN A 12 -0.04 3.34 -15.59
CA GLN A 12 1.39 3.14 -15.40
C GLN A 12 1.70 2.67 -13.99
N ASP A 13 2.80 1.94 -13.86
CA ASP A 13 3.29 1.50 -12.56
C ASP A 13 3.76 2.71 -11.75
N ASN A 14 3.33 2.78 -10.50
CA ASN A 14 3.79 3.82 -9.59
C ASN A 14 3.79 3.34 -8.14
N LEU A 15 4.66 3.96 -7.34
CA LEU A 15 4.78 3.76 -5.91
C LEU A 15 5.00 5.11 -5.24
N ARG A 16 4.21 5.41 -4.21
CA ARG A 16 4.31 6.64 -3.42
C ARG A 16 4.29 6.30 -1.94
N LEU A 17 5.27 6.82 -1.21
CA LEU A 17 5.36 6.75 0.24
C LEU A 17 4.99 8.11 0.83
N GLY A 18 4.20 8.12 1.90
CA GLY A 18 3.86 9.32 2.65
C GLY A 18 3.89 9.07 4.14
N HIS A 19 4.49 9.97 4.91
CA HIS A 19 4.50 9.87 6.37
C HIS A 19 3.23 10.50 6.96
N CYS A 20 2.66 9.86 7.99
CA CYS A 20 1.51 10.37 8.72
C CYS A 20 1.96 10.90 10.09
N ASN A 21 2.23 12.21 10.17
CA ASN A 21 2.87 12.94 11.28
C ASN A 21 2.26 12.77 12.69
N LYS A 22 1.15 12.04 12.86
CA LYS A 22 0.43 11.92 14.14
C LYS A 22 0.39 10.51 14.75
N ARG A 23 0.92 9.46 14.08
CA ARG A 23 0.68 8.06 14.52
C ARG A 23 1.80 7.04 14.24
N ASP A 24 3.05 7.46 14.02
CA ASP A 24 4.15 6.55 13.62
C ASP A 24 3.74 5.60 12.50
N MET A 25 3.07 6.18 11.49
CA MET A 25 2.40 5.47 10.43
C MET A 25 2.88 6.00 9.10
N ALA A 26 3.11 5.11 8.15
CA ALA A 26 3.32 5.45 6.76
C ALA A 26 2.11 5.04 5.93
N ARG A 27 1.87 5.79 4.86
CA ARG A 27 0.97 5.43 3.77
C ARG A 27 1.81 4.97 2.59
N VAL A 28 1.57 3.76 2.11
CA VAL A 28 2.12 3.22 0.88
C VAL A 28 1.00 3.20 -0.14
N LEU A 29 1.18 3.83 -1.29
CA LEU A 29 0.23 3.79 -2.40
C LEU A 29 0.96 3.25 -3.61
N PHE A 30 0.49 2.17 -4.21
CA PHE A 30 1.03 1.68 -5.47
C PHE A 30 -0.06 1.33 -6.45
N SER A 31 0.29 1.39 -7.74
CA SER A 31 -0.50 0.81 -8.83
C SER A 31 0.43 0.01 -9.73
N CYS A 32 0.01 -1.20 -10.12
CA CYS A 32 0.77 -2.09 -10.99
C CYS A 32 -0.15 -3.07 -11.73
N SER A 33 0.41 -3.83 -12.67
CA SER A 33 -0.29 -4.99 -13.26
C SER A 33 -0.64 -6.01 -12.18
N ASP A 34 -1.86 -6.50 -12.21
CA ASP A 34 -2.31 -7.55 -11.29
C ASP A 34 -1.73 -8.90 -11.71
N ARG A 35 -1.37 -9.72 -10.71
CA ARG A 35 -0.90 -11.08 -10.93
C ARG A 35 -1.14 -11.94 -9.70
N GLU A 36 -1.22 -13.25 -9.92
CA GLU A 36 -1.29 -14.21 -8.83
C GLU A 36 -0.10 -14.02 -7.88
N GLY A 37 -0.38 -14.05 -6.57
CA GLY A 37 0.62 -13.89 -5.53
C GLY A 37 1.04 -12.44 -5.22
N LEU A 38 0.58 -11.42 -5.95
CA LEU A 38 0.96 -10.02 -5.72
C LEU A 38 0.81 -9.60 -4.25
N MET A 39 -0.36 -9.85 -3.65
CA MET A 39 -0.59 -9.48 -2.24
C MET A 39 0.17 -10.36 -1.25
N SER A 40 0.50 -11.59 -1.62
CA SER A 40 1.36 -12.47 -0.80
C SER A 40 2.78 -11.92 -0.71
N GLU A 41 3.32 -11.41 -1.83
CA GLU A 41 4.62 -10.75 -1.88
C GLU A 41 4.64 -9.42 -1.13
N VAL A 42 3.56 -8.63 -1.24
CA VAL A 42 3.37 -7.41 -0.44
C VAL A 42 3.39 -7.77 1.05
N ALA A 43 2.63 -8.78 1.48
CA ALA A 43 2.60 -9.22 2.87
C ALA A 43 3.97 -9.74 3.35
N ALA A 44 4.71 -10.46 2.50
CA ALA A 44 6.07 -10.91 2.81
C ALA A 44 7.03 -9.72 2.99
N SER A 45 6.95 -8.72 2.11
CA SER A 45 7.74 -7.49 2.22
C SER A 45 7.44 -6.71 3.49
N MET A 46 6.17 -6.64 3.87
CA MET A 46 5.75 -6.01 5.14
C MET A 46 6.32 -6.74 6.36
N ARG A 47 6.28 -8.08 6.37
CA ARG A 47 6.89 -8.89 7.44
C ARG A 47 8.40 -8.67 7.51
N ALA A 48 9.09 -8.65 6.37
CA ALA A 48 10.52 -8.39 6.30
C ALA A 48 10.89 -7.00 6.84
N ALA A 49 10.01 -6.01 6.65
CA ALA A 49 10.17 -4.66 7.18
C ALA A 49 9.70 -4.49 8.64
N ASN A 50 9.34 -5.56 9.34
CA ASN A 50 8.71 -5.53 10.67
C ASN A 50 7.52 -4.55 10.75
N ALA A 51 6.79 -4.42 9.65
CA ALA A 51 5.70 -3.48 9.49
C ALA A 51 4.34 -4.17 9.61
N LYS A 52 3.38 -3.50 10.23
CA LYS A 52 2.01 -4.00 10.41
C LYS A 52 1.03 -3.18 9.57
N ALA A 53 0.24 -3.83 8.72
CA ALA A 53 -0.88 -3.19 8.04
C ALA A 53 -1.99 -2.91 9.06
N VAL A 54 -2.43 -1.66 9.15
CA VAL A 54 -3.59 -1.27 9.98
C VAL A 54 -4.83 -0.95 9.14
N ARG A 55 -4.64 -0.68 7.85
CA ARG A 55 -5.70 -0.54 6.85
C ARG A 55 -5.13 -0.84 5.48
N ALA A 56 -5.89 -1.55 4.67
CA ALA A 56 -5.61 -1.78 3.27
C ALA A 56 -6.86 -1.44 2.46
N GLU A 57 -6.70 -0.64 1.41
CA GLU A 57 -7.71 -0.44 0.38
C GLU A 57 -7.14 -0.95 -0.93
N ILE A 58 -7.87 -1.84 -1.58
CA ILE A 58 -7.41 -2.54 -2.78
C ILE A 58 -8.52 -2.46 -3.82
N MET A 59 -8.14 -2.16 -5.06
CA MET A 59 -9.04 -2.24 -6.19
C MET A 59 -8.29 -2.86 -7.37
N THR A 60 -8.97 -3.79 -8.03
CA THR A 60 -8.46 -4.47 -9.23
C THR A 60 -9.45 -4.28 -10.37
N VAL A 61 -9.00 -3.65 -11.46
CA VAL A 61 -9.82 -3.38 -12.64
C VAL A 61 -8.94 -3.49 -13.88
N GLY A 62 -9.41 -4.18 -14.92
CA GLY A 62 -8.72 -4.27 -16.21
C GLY A 62 -7.31 -4.88 -16.12
N GLY A 63 -7.10 -5.84 -15.23
CA GLY A 63 -5.79 -6.48 -15.02
C GLY A 63 -4.77 -5.60 -14.31
N ARG A 64 -5.20 -4.52 -13.65
CA ARG A 64 -4.34 -3.65 -12.84
C ARG A 64 -4.88 -3.55 -11.43
N THR A 65 -3.97 -3.49 -10.47
CA THR A 65 -4.27 -3.36 -9.05
C THR A 65 -3.74 -2.03 -8.53
N LYS A 66 -4.54 -1.33 -7.73
CA LYS A 66 -4.11 -0.20 -6.90
C LYS A 66 -4.34 -0.54 -5.45
N CYS A 67 -3.33 -0.26 -4.64
CA CYS A 67 -3.35 -0.57 -3.24
C CYS A 67 -2.88 0.62 -2.41
N ALA A 68 -3.68 1.01 -1.43
CA ALA A 68 -3.34 1.98 -0.41
C ALA A 68 -3.24 1.28 0.95
N LEU A 69 -2.01 1.17 1.45
CA LEU A 69 -1.71 0.57 2.74
C LEU A 69 -1.37 1.66 3.75
N PHE A 70 -1.96 1.55 4.93
CA PHE A 70 -1.52 2.27 6.10
C PHE A 70 -0.76 1.30 6.98
N VAL A 71 0.51 1.60 7.23
CA VAL A 71 1.44 0.70 7.91
C VAL A 71 2.03 1.36 9.15
N GLN A 72 2.19 0.60 10.22
CA GLN A 72 2.87 1.00 11.45
C GLN A 72 4.15 0.19 11.62
N GLY A 73 5.08 0.67 12.46
CA GLY A 73 6.31 -0.06 12.79
C GLY A 73 7.50 0.21 11.87
N VAL A 74 7.34 1.10 10.88
CA VAL A 74 8.39 1.49 9.92
C VAL A 74 9.44 2.46 10.50
N ASN A 75 9.46 2.68 11.82
CA ASN A 75 10.37 3.62 12.47
C ASN A 75 11.74 3.04 12.86
N GLY A 76 12.14 1.87 12.33
CA GLY A 76 13.50 1.33 12.51
C GLY A 76 13.96 1.35 13.97
N LYS A 77 13.36 0.53 14.83
CA LYS A 77 13.95 0.17 16.12
C LYS A 77 14.59 -1.20 16.03
#